data_AF-A0A9E0XU19-F1
#
_entry.id   AF-A0A9E0XU19-F1
#
_cell.length_a   1.000
_cell.length_b   1.000
_cell.length_c   1.000
_cell.angle_alpha   90.00
_cell.angle_beta   90.00
_cell.angle_gamma   90.00
#
_symmetry.space_group_name_H-M   'P 1'
#
loop_
_entity.id
_entity.type
_entity.pdbx_description
1 polymer ?
#
loop_
_entity_poly.entity_id
_entity_poly.type
_entity_poly.pdbx_seq_one_letter_code
_entity_poly.pdbx_strand_id
1 'polypeptide(L)'
;MNKPAGSLTPILVATMGACTLLTALPVLFIVIFSKSAMPGWGIALVSLAFALIASAVGVLLLRRLLLLPLRDIAGVVEEASSGKGDLSQDLPDGKDCEIGRISSNYNIFLAKLREVLDLIRRQAVRIASEAVRVKDHLSIAANTSEKQEALARDISVSCAAITDTVGGVANRAASLNEVSQDHLDDARRSQSELTALVNSIAAINERQKSFRVTVESLSKHAHEIDKITLLIKDVSDQTNLLALNAAIEAARAGE
;
A
#
# COMPACT_ATOMS: atom_id res chain seq x y z
N MET A 1 52.22 34.38 -2.99
CA MET A 1 53.20 35.49 -3.02
C MET A 1 52.62 36.65 -2.23
N ASN A 2 53.09 36.83 -0.99
CA ASN A 2 52.57 37.80 -0.04
C ASN A 2 53.34 39.11 -0.25
N LYS A 3 52.77 40.06 -1.01
CA LYS A 3 53.33 41.42 -1.09
C LYS A 3 53.20 42.06 0.30
N PRO A 4 54.23 42.73 0.83
CA PRO A 4 54.07 43.48 2.07
C PRO A 4 53.03 44.60 1.82
N ALA A 5 51.91 44.51 2.53
CA ALA A 5 50.84 45.50 2.46
C ALA A 5 51.42 46.89 2.80
N GLY A 6 51.10 47.89 1.98
CA GLY A 6 51.42 49.27 2.27
C GLY A 6 50.57 49.71 3.46
N SER A 7 51.13 49.64 4.68
CA SER A 7 50.38 50.09 5.84
C SER A 7 49.95 51.56 5.64
N LEU A 8 48.80 51.93 6.19
CA LEU A 8 48.39 53.31 6.34
C LEU A 8 49.35 54.00 7.27
N THR A 9 50.11 53.28 8.10
CA THR A 9 51.10 53.85 9.00
C THR A 9 52.10 54.78 8.30
N PRO A 10 52.78 54.47 7.18
CA PRO A 10 53.62 55.43 6.47
C PRO A 10 52.84 56.58 5.83
N ILE A 11 51.59 56.40 5.38
CA ILE A 11 50.78 57.50 4.81
C ILE A 11 50.26 58.43 5.91
N LEU A 12 49.80 57.89 7.03
CA LEU A 12 49.43 58.62 8.24
C LEU A 12 50.65 59.28 8.87
N VAL A 13 51.78 58.58 8.98
CA VAL A 13 53.04 59.16 9.49
C VAL A 13 53.58 60.21 8.53
N ALA A 14 53.43 60.05 7.21
CA ALA A 14 53.80 61.09 6.24
C ALA A 14 52.84 62.28 6.24
N THR A 15 51.53 62.06 6.40
CA THR A 15 50.53 63.15 6.46
C THR A 15 50.55 63.87 7.80
N MET A 16 50.71 63.15 8.91
CA MET A 16 50.94 63.72 10.25
C MET A 16 52.31 64.39 10.31
N GLY A 17 53.37 63.77 9.78
CA GLY A 17 54.71 64.35 9.67
C GLY A 17 54.75 65.59 8.79
N ALA A 18 54.00 65.60 7.67
CA ALA A 18 53.81 66.78 6.86
C ALA A 18 53.02 67.85 7.63
N CYS A 19 51.95 67.51 8.35
CA CYS A 19 51.21 68.47 9.17
C CYS A 19 52.05 69.05 10.32
N THR A 20 52.88 68.25 10.98
CA THR A 20 53.77 68.73 12.05
C THR A 20 54.89 69.60 11.50
N LEU A 21 55.49 69.24 10.35
CA LEU A 21 56.45 70.10 9.65
C LEU A 21 55.80 71.41 9.18
N LEU A 22 54.59 71.35 8.64
CA LEU A 22 53.83 72.51 8.13
C LEU A 22 53.35 73.44 9.26
N THR A 23 53.13 72.92 10.46
CA THR A 23 52.81 73.73 11.65
C THR A 23 54.06 74.24 12.39
N ALA A 24 55.23 73.62 12.21
CA ALA A 24 56.51 74.06 12.75
C ALA A 24 57.22 75.12 11.88
N LEU A 25 57.02 75.10 10.56
CA LEU A 25 57.53 76.09 9.61
C LEU A 25 57.21 77.57 9.94
N PRO A 26 56.00 77.95 10.41
CA PRO A 26 55.72 79.33 10.79
C PRO A 26 56.49 79.75 12.05
N VAL A 27 56.74 78.85 12.99
CA VAL A 27 57.58 79.11 14.18
C VAL A 27 59.03 79.34 13.75
N LEU A 28 59.56 78.51 12.84
CA LEU A 28 60.89 78.69 12.27
C LEU A 28 61.01 80.01 11.48
N PHE A 29 59.97 80.37 10.72
CA PHE A 29 59.89 81.63 9.99
C PHE A 29 59.94 82.84 10.92
N ILE A 30 59.18 82.82 12.02
CA ILE A 30 59.23 83.86 13.07
C ILE A 30 60.64 83.98 13.64
N VAL A 31 61.30 82.86 13.97
CA VAL A 31 62.66 82.87 14.55
C VAL A 31 63.68 83.44 13.56
N ILE A 32 63.63 83.06 12.28
CA ILE A 32 64.57 83.54 11.24
C ILE A 32 64.34 85.03 10.93
N PHE A 33 63.09 85.47 10.83
CA PHE A 33 62.75 86.85 10.49
C PHE A 33 62.70 87.80 11.69
N SER A 34 62.88 87.31 12.92
CA SER A 34 62.95 88.14 14.14
C SER A 34 64.08 89.20 14.10
N LYS A 35 65.12 88.99 13.28
CA LYS A 35 66.22 89.94 13.05
C LYS A 35 66.07 90.80 11.78
N SER A 36 64.96 90.68 11.05
CA SER A 36 64.73 91.43 9.81
C SER A 36 64.14 92.83 10.08
N ALA A 37 64.35 93.79 9.17
CA ALA A 37 63.87 95.18 9.30
C ALA A 37 62.34 95.34 9.08
N MET A 38 61.57 94.25 9.07
CA MET A 38 60.12 94.28 8.93
C MET A 38 59.44 94.55 10.27
N PRO A 39 58.30 95.28 10.29
CA PRO A 39 57.62 95.55 11.54
C PRO A 39 56.90 94.28 12.03
N GLY A 40 57.05 93.94 13.33
CA GLY A 40 56.73 92.60 13.87
C GLY A 40 55.30 92.08 13.65
N TRP A 41 54.32 92.97 13.49
CA TRP A 41 52.94 92.65 13.13
C TRP A 41 52.80 91.98 11.74
N GLY A 42 53.66 92.31 10.77
CA GLY A 42 53.65 91.69 9.45
C GLY A 42 54.10 90.22 9.48
N ILE A 43 55.12 89.92 10.27
CA ILE A 43 55.64 88.54 10.44
C ILE A 43 54.58 87.66 11.13
N ALA A 44 53.91 88.20 12.15
CA ALA A 44 52.83 87.49 12.86
C ALA A 44 51.66 87.15 11.91
N LEU A 45 51.23 88.08 11.04
CA LEU A 45 50.15 87.83 10.08
C LEU A 45 50.50 86.75 9.05
N VAL A 46 51.72 86.76 8.52
CA VAL A 46 52.19 85.75 7.56
C VAL A 46 52.28 84.37 8.22
N SER A 47 52.80 84.28 9.44
CA SER A 47 52.86 83.02 10.19
C SER A 47 51.48 82.45 10.51
N LEU A 48 50.51 83.31 10.83
CA LEU A 48 49.13 82.92 11.11
C LEU A 48 48.43 82.43 9.83
N ALA A 49 48.60 83.14 8.71
CA ALA A 49 48.06 82.73 7.42
C ALA A 49 48.61 81.36 6.98
N PHE A 50 49.92 81.14 7.14
CA PHE A 50 50.54 79.86 6.82
C PHE A 50 50.04 78.73 7.73
N ALA A 51 49.92 78.97 9.04
CA ALA A 51 49.36 78.00 9.97
C ALA A 51 47.90 77.62 9.65
N LEU A 52 47.07 78.60 9.24
CA LEU A 52 45.69 78.36 8.82
C LEU A 52 45.62 77.54 7.52
N ILE A 53 46.45 77.86 6.52
CA ILE A 53 46.53 77.09 5.27
C ILE A 53 47.01 75.66 5.57
N ALA A 54 48.00 75.51 6.43
CA ALA A 54 48.53 74.22 6.83
C ALA A 54 47.47 73.33 7.50
N SER A 55 46.72 73.92 8.44
CA SER A 55 45.61 73.26 9.12
C SER A 55 44.50 72.88 8.14
N ALA A 56 44.12 73.78 7.23
CA ALA A 56 43.10 73.52 6.22
C ALA A 56 43.49 72.36 5.29
N VAL A 57 44.75 72.33 4.82
CA VAL A 57 45.28 71.22 4.00
C VAL A 57 45.29 69.91 4.77
N GLY A 58 45.71 69.92 6.04
CA GLY A 58 45.70 68.74 6.92
C GLY A 58 44.30 68.14 7.09
N VAL A 59 43.31 68.99 7.39
CA VAL A 59 41.90 68.57 7.51
C VAL A 59 41.35 68.03 6.20
N LEU A 60 41.69 68.64 5.06
CA LEU A 60 41.26 68.17 3.74
C LEU A 60 41.85 66.80 3.38
N LEU A 61 43.13 66.57 3.70
CA LEU A 61 43.79 65.28 3.50
C LEU A 61 43.19 64.21 4.40
N LEU A 62 43.00 64.49 5.69
CA LEU A 62 42.36 63.57 6.63
C LEU A 62 40.95 63.19 6.17
N ARG A 63 40.18 64.18 5.71
CA ARG A 63 38.82 63.97 5.19
C ARG A 63 38.80 63.08 3.96
N ARG A 64 39.68 63.32 2.98
CA ARG A 64 39.70 62.57 1.71
C ARG A 64 40.33 61.18 1.83
N LEU A 65 41.37 61.01 2.64
CA LEU A 65 42.10 59.74 2.75
C LEU A 65 41.50 58.76 3.78
N LEU A 66 40.85 59.26 4.85
CA LEU A 66 40.33 58.41 5.93
C LEU A 66 38.81 58.49 6.08
N LEU A 67 38.25 59.69 6.24
CA LEU A 67 36.83 59.83 6.58
C LEU A 67 35.90 59.47 5.41
N LEU A 68 36.26 59.80 4.17
CA LEU A 68 35.42 59.51 3.00
C LEU A 68 35.29 57.99 2.75
N PRO A 69 36.39 57.20 2.67
CA PRO A 69 36.26 55.75 2.49
C PRO A 69 35.55 55.05 3.65
N LEU A 70 35.75 55.51 4.89
CA LEU A 70 35.04 54.96 6.06
C LEU A 70 33.53 55.25 5.99
N ARG A 71 33.14 56.43 5.52
CA ARG A 71 31.72 56.78 5.34
C ARG A 71 31.07 55.93 4.25
N ASP A 72 31.78 55.67 3.15
CA ASP A 72 31.26 54.84 2.07
C ASP A 72 31.11 53.38 2.52
N ILE A 73 32.07 52.85 3.29
CA ILE A 73 31.95 51.53 3.92
C ILE A 73 30.78 51.48 4.90
N ALA A 74 30.65 52.49 5.76
CA ALA A 74 29.55 52.58 6.71
C ALA A 74 28.19 52.61 6.00
N GLY A 75 28.07 53.35 4.89
CA GLY A 75 26.84 53.42 4.10
C GLY A 75 26.43 52.07 3.50
N VAL A 76 27.37 51.32 2.92
CA VAL A 76 27.07 49.98 2.35
C VAL A 76 26.72 48.97 3.45
N VAL A 77 27.40 49.02 4.61
CA VAL A 77 27.08 48.16 5.76
C VAL A 77 25.73 48.54 6.38
N GLU A 78 25.40 49.83 6.45
CA GLU A 78 24.10 50.33 6.90
C GLU A 78 23.00 49.89 5.93
N GLU A 79 23.21 49.97 4.62
CA GLU A 79 22.24 49.50 3.62
C GLU A 79 22.04 47.97 3.71
N ALA A 80 23.12 47.21 3.88
CA ALA A 80 23.10 45.77 4.07
C ALA A 80 22.42 45.33 5.39
N SER A 81 22.43 46.17 6.42
CA SER A 81 21.76 45.91 7.71
C SER A 81 20.38 46.55 7.83
N SER A 82 20.06 47.53 6.98
CA SER A 82 18.75 48.15 6.90
C SER A 82 17.70 47.15 6.44
N GLY A 83 16.42 47.39 6.76
CA GLY A 83 15.34 46.39 6.76
C GLY A 83 15.03 45.63 5.47
N LYS A 84 15.74 45.87 4.36
CA LYS A 84 15.68 45.04 3.14
C LYS A 84 16.77 43.98 3.08
N GLY A 85 17.84 44.10 3.88
CA GLY A 85 18.94 43.14 3.92
C GLY A 85 19.56 42.91 2.54
N ASP A 86 19.68 43.95 1.71
CA ASP A 86 20.20 43.82 0.36
C ASP A 86 21.71 43.60 0.41
N LEU A 87 22.09 42.34 0.34
CA LEU A 87 23.49 41.93 0.33
C LEU A 87 24.08 42.00 -1.07
N SER A 88 23.45 42.59 -2.09
CA SER A 88 23.94 42.52 -3.48
C SER A 88 25.11 43.44 -3.78
N GLN A 89 25.35 44.45 -2.94
CA GLN A 89 26.45 45.40 -3.12
C GLN A 89 27.74 44.91 -2.47
N ASP A 90 28.85 45.06 -3.19
CA ASP A 90 30.21 44.85 -2.69
C ASP A 90 30.86 46.19 -2.35
N LEU A 91 31.74 46.20 -1.35
CA LEU A 91 32.59 47.36 -1.08
C LEU A 91 33.61 47.54 -2.20
N PRO A 92 33.93 48.79 -2.59
CA PRO A 92 34.94 49.05 -3.60
C PRO A 92 36.31 48.50 -3.18
N ASP A 93 37.04 47.93 -4.14
CA ASP A 93 38.39 47.42 -3.93
C ASP A 93 39.32 48.59 -3.52
N GLY A 94 39.72 48.58 -2.26
CA GLY A 94 40.64 49.57 -1.71
C GLY A 94 42.08 49.31 -2.18
N LYS A 95 42.88 50.39 -2.25
CA LYS A 95 44.35 50.29 -2.36
C LYS A 95 44.91 49.40 -1.24
N ASP A 96 46.12 48.86 -1.43
CA ASP A 96 46.86 47.97 -0.50
C ASP A 96 47.11 48.59 0.89
N CYS A 97 46.06 48.91 1.63
CA CYS A 97 46.05 49.52 2.95
C CYS A 97 44.99 48.84 3.84
N GLU A 98 44.98 49.15 5.13
CA GLU A 98 44.15 48.52 6.16
C GLU A 98 42.65 48.70 5.86
N ILE A 99 42.24 49.85 5.32
CA ILE A 99 40.85 50.07 4.90
C ILE A 99 40.48 49.16 3.72
N GLY A 100 41.37 48.99 2.73
CA GLY A 100 41.16 48.05 1.63
C GLY A 100 41.08 46.60 2.09
N ARG A 101 41.87 46.21 3.12
CA ARG A 101 41.78 44.88 3.74
C ARG A 101 40.43 44.64 4.43
N ILE A 102 39.86 45.66 5.08
CA ILE A 102 38.51 45.58 5.67
C ILE A 102 37.47 45.37 4.56
N SER A 103 37.52 46.15 3.48
CA SER A 103 36.63 45.99 2.33
C SER A 103 36.71 44.58 1.73
N SER A 104 37.92 44.08 1.50
CA SER A 104 38.14 42.74 0.94
C SER A 104 37.60 41.63 1.84
N ASN A 105 37.89 41.68 3.15
CA ASN A 105 37.39 40.70 4.11
C ASN A 105 35.86 40.73 4.23
N TYR A 106 35.26 41.92 4.17
CA TYR A 106 33.81 42.08 4.15
C TYR A 106 33.17 41.46 2.90
N ASN A 107 33.74 41.70 1.72
CA ASN A 107 33.26 41.10 0.47
C ASN A 107 33.37 39.56 0.50
N ILE A 108 34.46 39.00 1.06
CA ILE A 108 34.60 37.55 1.25
C ILE A 108 33.52 37.01 2.22
N PHE A 109 33.24 37.74 3.30
CA PHE A 109 32.19 37.38 4.24
C PHE A 109 30.80 37.42 3.58
N LEU A 110 30.49 38.48 2.83
CA LEU A 110 29.24 38.61 2.07
C LEU A 110 29.08 37.49 1.04
N ALA A 111 30.13 37.14 0.31
CA ALA A 111 30.09 36.04 -0.66
C ALA A 111 29.68 34.72 0.00
N LYS A 112 30.27 34.39 1.16
CA LYS A 112 29.91 33.20 1.93
C LYS A 112 28.48 33.27 2.47
N LEU A 113 28.03 34.44 2.91
CA LEU A 113 26.66 34.63 3.39
C LEU A 113 25.63 34.44 2.26
N ARG A 114 25.90 35.00 1.07
CA ARG A 114 25.08 34.80 -0.14
C ARG A 114 25.01 33.31 -0.52
N GLU A 115 26.12 32.58 -0.45
CA GLU A 115 26.15 31.13 -0.73
C GLU A 115 25.27 30.34 0.25
N VAL A 116 25.37 30.62 1.55
CA VAL A 116 24.53 29.98 2.57
C VAL A 116 23.04 30.31 2.37
N LEU A 117 22.71 31.57 2.09
CA LEU A 117 21.32 31.98 1.82
C LEU A 117 20.75 31.30 0.57
N ASP A 118 21.55 31.16 -0.48
CA ASP A 118 21.12 30.45 -1.69
C ASP A 118 20.95 28.95 -1.44
N LEU A 119 21.81 28.32 -0.62
CA LEU A 119 21.61 26.94 -0.18
C LEU A 119 20.30 26.78 0.61
N ILE A 120 20.03 27.66 1.57
CA ILE A 120 18.79 27.68 2.35
C ILE A 120 17.58 27.82 1.42
N ARG A 121 17.64 28.75 0.45
CA ARG A 121 16.57 28.96 -0.53
C ARG A 121 16.31 27.69 -1.35
N ARG A 122 17.37 27.05 -1.87
CA ARG A 122 17.24 25.79 -2.63
C ARG A 122 16.66 24.66 -1.78
N GLN A 123 17.06 24.57 -0.52
CA GLN A 123 16.50 23.58 0.42
C GLN A 123 15.03 23.86 0.72
N ALA A 124 14.63 25.11 0.93
CA ALA A 124 13.24 25.49 1.15
C ALA A 124 12.35 25.14 -0.05
N VAL A 125 12.81 25.40 -1.27
CA VAL A 125 12.10 25.01 -2.50
C VAL A 125 11.95 23.49 -2.61
N ARG A 126 13.02 22.72 -2.30
CA ARG A 126 12.96 21.26 -2.29
C ARG A 126 11.98 20.74 -1.24
N ILE A 127 12.01 21.28 -0.02
CA ILE A 127 11.07 20.91 1.04
C ILE A 127 9.63 21.18 0.60
N ALA A 128 9.37 22.33 -0.01
CA ALA A 128 8.05 22.67 -0.54
C ALA A 128 7.60 21.68 -1.63
N SER A 129 8.48 21.30 -2.57
CA SER A 129 8.14 20.33 -3.61
C SER A 129 7.88 18.93 -3.04
N GLU A 130 8.68 18.49 -2.05
CA GLU A 130 8.48 17.20 -1.40
C GLU A 130 7.19 17.19 -0.57
N ALA A 131 6.84 18.31 0.09
CA ALA A 131 5.57 18.44 0.80
C ALA A 131 4.36 18.28 -0.14
N VAL A 132 4.43 18.83 -1.35
CA VAL A 132 3.39 18.63 -2.39
C VAL A 132 3.31 17.15 -2.79
N ARG A 133 4.46 16.49 -3.03
CA ARG A 133 4.49 15.06 -3.35
C ARG A 133 3.89 14.20 -2.24
N VAL A 134 4.23 14.48 -0.98
CA VAL A 134 3.67 13.78 0.18
C VAL A 134 2.14 13.95 0.23
N LYS A 135 1.62 15.15 -0.07
CA LYS A 135 0.17 15.39 -0.15
C LYS A 135 -0.49 14.54 -1.23
N ASP A 136 0.11 14.43 -2.41
CA ASP A 136 -0.42 13.59 -3.50
C ASP A 136 -0.41 12.11 -3.11
N HIS A 137 0.68 11.63 -2.50
CA HIS A 137 0.77 10.26 -1.98
C HIS A 137 -0.29 9.97 -0.91
N LEU A 138 -0.55 10.91 0.00
CA LEU A 138 -1.61 10.77 1.00
C LEU A 138 -2.99 10.69 0.34
N SER A 139 -3.25 11.48 -0.71
CA SER A 139 -4.52 11.40 -1.45
C SER A 139 -4.70 10.04 -2.14
N ILE A 140 -3.64 9.49 -2.72
CA ILE A 140 -3.66 8.15 -3.34
C ILE A 140 -3.88 7.07 -2.28
N ALA A 141 -3.20 7.18 -1.14
CA ALA A 141 -3.33 6.24 -0.03
C ALA A 141 -4.75 6.25 0.55
N ALA A 142 -5.37 7.43 0.71
CA ALA A 142 -6.75 7.55 1.17
C ALA A 142 -7.74 6.86 0.22
N ASN A 143 -7.65 7.14 -1.09
CA ASN A 143 -8.50 6.49 -2.09
C ASN A 143 -8.27 4.96 -2.15
N THR A 144 -7.03 4.52 -2.00
CA THR A 144 -6.70 3.09 -1.94
C THR A 144 -7.31 2.44 -0.69
N SER A 145 -7.27 3.12 0.46
CA SER A 145 -7.89 2.66 1.70
C SER A 145 -9.41 2.52 1.57
N GLU A 146 -10.09 3.49 0.96
CA GLU A 146 -11.54 3.42 0.71
C GLU A 146 -11.91 2.23 -0.19
N LYS A 147 -11.14 1.99 -1.26
CA LYS A 147 -11.32 0.82 -2.14
C LYS A 147 -11.09 -0.49 -1.39
N GLN A 148 -10.10 -0.54 -0.52
CA GLN A 148 -9.81 -1.73 0.28
C GLN A 148 -10.92 -2.00 1.30
N GLU A 149 -11.51 -0.96 1.90
CA GLU A 149 -12.67 -1.11 2.77
C GLU A 149 -13.88 -1.66 2.01
N ALA A 150 -14.17 -1.13 0.81
CA ALA A 150 -15.24 -1.64 -0.04
C ALA A 150 -15.02 -3.11 -0.41
N LEU A 151 -13.79 -3.47 -0.83
CA LEU A 151 -13.45 -4.85 -1.15
C LEU A 151 -13.58 -5.78 0.07
N ALA A 152 -13.16 -5.33 1.25
CA ALA A 152 -13.31 -6.11 2.48
C ALA A 152 -14.79 -6.35 2.83
N ARG A 153 -15.65 -5.36 2.58
CA ARG A 153 -17.11 -5.49 2.75
C ARG A 153 -17.68 -6.52 1.77
N ASP A 154 -17.30 -6.46 0.50
CA ASP A 154 -17.74 -7.43 -0.52
C ASP A 154 -17.29 -8.86 -0.21
N ILE A 155 -16.05 -9.02 0.27
CA ILE A 155 -15.53 -10.30 0.74
C ILE A 155 -16.35 -10.81 1.93
N SER A 156 -16.68 -9.96 2.89
CA SER A 156 -17.49 -10.34 4.06
C SER A 156 -18.88 -10.82 3.66
N VAL A 157 -19.54 -10.11 2.74
CA VAL A 157 -20.84 -10.52 2.18
C VAL A 157 -20.73 -11.87 1.44
N SER A 158 -19.68 -12.04 0.63
CA SER A 158 -19.44 -13.28 -0.11
C SER A 158 -19.18 -14.46 0.85
N CYS A 159 -18.40 -14.26 1.91
CA CYS A 159 -18.18 -15.26 2.95
C CYS A 159 -19.49 -15.66 3.65
N ALA A 160 -20.36 -14.70 3.98
CA ALA A 160 -21.66 -15.00 4.57
C ALA A 160 -22.53 -15.87 3.63
N ALA A 161 -22.56 -15.54 2.33
CA ALA A 161 -23.27 -16.34 1.34
C ALA A 161 -22.68 -17.75 1.17
N ILE A 162 -21.35 -17.90 1.24
CA ILE A 162 -20.68 -19.21 1.24
C ILE A 162 -21.08 -20.01 2.47
N THR A 163 -21.09 -19.40 3.66
CA THR A 163 -21.50 -20.07 4.91
C THR A 163 -22.93 -20.58 4.81
N ASP A 164 -23.85 -19.76 4.29
CA ASP A 164 -25.25 -20.17 4.07
C ASP A 164 -25.34 -21.34 3.08
N THR A 165 -24.61 -21.26 1.96
CA THR A 165 -24.57 -22.32 0.95
C THR A 165 -24.04 -23.63 1.53
N VAL A 166 -22.96 -23.58 2.32
CA VAL A 166 -22.38 -24.76 2.99
C VAL A 166 -23.37 -25.35 3.99
N GLY A 167 -24.09 -24.52 4.75
CA GLY A 167 -25.16 -24.96 5.65
C GLY A 167 -26.29 -25.65 4.88
N GLY A 168 -26.71 -25.09 3.75
CA GLY A 168 -27.70 -25.69 2.86
C GLY A 168 -27.26 -27.05 2.29
N VAL A 169 -26.00 -27.18 1.89
CA VAL A 169 -25.43 -28.46 1.43
C VAL A 169 -25.40 -29.49 2.55
N ALA A 170 -24.99 -29.11 3.77
CA ALA A 170 -24.96 -30.02 4.92
C ALA A 170 -26.37 -30.55 5.26
N ASN A 171 -27.38 -29.68 5.26
CA ASN A 171 -28.77 -30.07 5.48
C ASN A 171 -29.28 -31.03 4.40
N ARG A 172 -28.99 -30.73 3.11
CA ARG A 172 -29.35 -31.63 2.00
C ARG A 172 -28.67 -32.99 2.10
N ALA A 173 -27.41 -33.03 2.51
CA ALA A 173 -26.69 -34.28 2.73
C ALA A 173 -27.31 -35.11 3.87
N ALA A 174 -27.73 -34.45 4.96
CA ALA A 174 -28.42 -35.11 6.07
C ALA A 174 -29.78 -35.70 5.62
N SER A 175 -30.60 -34.92 4.90
CA SER A 175 -31.88 -35.41 4.34
C SER A 175 -31.68 -36.54 3.34
N LEU A 176 -30.64 -36.47 2.49
CA LEU A 176 -30.34 -37.55 1.54
C LEU A 176 -29.94 -38.83 2.26
N ASN A 177 -29.21 -38.74 3.38
CA ASN A 177 -28.86 -39.89 4.20
C ASN A 177 -30.11 -40.53 4.84
N GLU A 178 -31.05 -39.73 5.34
CA GLU A 178 -32.33 -40.21 5.87
C GLU A 178 -33.15 -40.95 4.80
N VAL A 179 -33.35 -40.33 3.64
CA VAL A 179 -34.06 -40.95 2.50
C VAL A 179 -33.36 -42.23 2.04
N SER A 180 -32.02 -42.26 2.05
CA SER A 180 -31.27 -43.46 1.68
C SER A 180 -31.46 -44.61 2.68
N GLN A 181 -31.62 -44.32 3.97
CA GLN A 181 -31.94 -45.33 4.99
C GLN A 181 -33.35 -45.88 4.78
N ASP A 182 -34.34 -45.02 4.53
CA ASP A 182 -35.72 -45.45 4.22
C ASP A 182 -35.75 -46.37 3.00
N HIS A 183 -35.03 -46.01 1.93
CA HIS A 183 -34.92 -46.85 0.73
C HIS A 183 -34.23 -48.20 1.01
N LEU A 184 -33.24 -48.24 1.90
CA LEU A 184 -32.59 -49.50 2.31
C LEU A 184 -33.57 -50.39 3.08
N ASP A 185 -34.41 -49.83 3.94
CA ASP A 185 -35.40 -50.59 4.69
C ASP A 185 -36.55 -51.09 3.80
N ASP A 186 -36.98 -50.31 2.82
CA ASP A 186 -37.94 -50.76 1.81
C ASP A 186 -37.37 -51.86 0.91
N ALA A 187 -36.08 -51.77 0.54
CA ALA A 187 -35.41 -52.84 -0.20
C ALA A 187 -35.31 -54.13 0.61
N ARG A 188 -35.02 -54.04 1.93
CA ARG A 188 -35.02 -55.20 2.84
C ARG A 188 -36.41 -55.82 2.97
N ARG A 189 -37.46 -55.01 3.08
CA ARG A 189 -38.85 -55.50 3.12
C ARG A 189 -39.20 -56.23 1.83
N SER A 190 -38.90 -55.63 0.68
CA SER A 190 -39.10 -56.24 -0.64
C SER A 190 -38.36 -57.57 -0.79
N GLN A 191 -37.12 -57.66 -0.29
CA GLN A 191 -36.34 -58.90 -0.28
C GLN A 191 -37.02 -59.98 0.58
N SER A 192 -37.57 -59.61 1.73
CA SER A 192 -38.31 -60.54 2.61
C SER A 192 -39.58 -61.06 1.92
N GLU A 193 -40.34 -60.18 1.28
CA GLU A 193 -41.54 -60.53 0.52
C GLU A 193 -41.23 -61.47 -0.65
N LEU A 194 -40.19 -61.18 -1.43
CA LEU A 194 -39.73 -62.06 -2.51
C LEU A 194 -39.29 -63.43 -1.98
N THR A 195 -38.63 -63.47 -0.83
CA THR A 195 -38.25 -64.74 -0.17
C THR A 195 -39.49 -65.55 0.22
N ALA A 196 -40.51 -64.90 0.79
CA ALA A 196 -41.78 -65.53 1.12
C ALA A 196 -42.53 -66.03 -0.13
N LEU A 197 -42.48 -65.28 -1.24
CA LEU A 197 -43.04 -65.67 -2.53
C LEU A 197 -42.36 -66.93 -3.07
N VAL A 198 -41.02 -67.00 -3.05
CA VAL A 198 -40.26 -68.18 -3.48
C VAL A 198 -40.66 -69.41 -2.67
N ASN A 199 -40.79 -69.28 -1.34
CA ASN A 199 -41.25 -70.38 -0.47
C ASN A 199 -42.69 -70.81 -0.80
N SER A 200 -43.56 -69.85 -1.10
CA SER A 200 -44.95 -70.13 -1.49
C SER A 200 -45.04 -70.89 -2.81
N ILE A 201 -44.21 -70.51 -3.80
CA ILE A 201 -44.09 -71.21 -5.09
C ILE A 201 -43.56 -72.64 -4.88
N ALA A 202 -42.58 -72.83 -4.01
CA ALA A 202 -42.07 -74.16 -3.67
C ALA A 202 -43.17 -75.04 -3.05
N ALA A 203 -43.98 -74.49 -2.14
CA ALA A 203 -45.11 -75.20 -1.54
C ALA A 203 -46.21 -75.53 -2.56
N ILE A 204 -46.49 -74.64 -3.51
CA ILE A 204 -47.44 -74.89 -4.61
C ILE A 204 -46.94 -76.04 -5.49
N ASN A 205 -45.65 -76.06 -5.86
CA ASN A 205 -45.05 -77.15 -6.63
C ASN A 205 -45.20 -78.50 -5.92
N GLU A 206 -44.98 -78.55 -4.61
CA GLU A 206 -45.15 -79.79 -3.85
C GLU A 206 -46.62 -80.25 -3.80
N ARG A 207 -47.55 -79.32 -3.59
CA ARG A 207 -49.00 -79.61 -3.67
C ARG A 207 -49.41 -80.11 -5.05
N GLN A 208 -48.87 -79.54 -6.12
CA GLN A 208 -49.13 -79.97 -7.49
C GLN A 208 -48.59 -81.40 -7.75
N LYS A 209 -47.42 -81.74 -7.20
CA LYS A 209 -46.86 -83.09 -7.25
C LYS A 209 -47.74 -84.10 -6.52
N SER A 210 -48.21 -83.76 -5.32
CA SER A 210 -49.16 -84.59 -4.55
C SER A 210 -50.48 -84.78 -5.29
N PHE A 211 -51.05 -83.71 -5.85
CA PHE A 211 -52.27 -83.77 -6.64
C PHE A 211 -52.14 -84.71 -7.84
N ARG A 212 -51.00 -84.67 -8.55
CA ARG A 212 -50.72 -85.59 -9.66
C ARG A 212 -50.77 -87.06 -9.23
N VAL A 213 -50.20 -87.39 -8.06
CA VAL A 213 -50.25 -88.76 -7.49
C VAL A 213 -51.69 -89.16 -7.18
N THR A 214 -52.49 -88.27 -6.59
CA THR A 214 -53.92 -88.53 -6.31
C THR A 214 -54.71 -88.79 -7.60
N VAL A 215 -54.50 -87.98 -8.64
CA VAL A 215 -55.16 -88.16 -9.95
C VAL A 215 -54.75 -89.49 -10.59
N GLU A 216 -53.47 -89.86 -10.51
CA GLU A 216 -52.98 -91.15 -11.03
C GLU A 216 -53.61 -92.34 -10.28
N SER A 217 -53.70 -92.26 -8.95
CA SER A 217 -54.40 -93.26 -8.13
C SER A 217 -55.88 -93.36 -8.47
N LEU A 218 -56.56 -92.23 -8.66
CA LEU A 218 -57.97 -92.18 -9.06
C LEU A 218 -58.16 -92.83 -10.44
N SER A 219 -57.28 -92.55 -11.40
CA SER A 219 -57.30 -93.18 -12.72
C SER A 219 -57.14 -94.69 -12.63
N LYS A 220 -56.25 -95.18 -11.74
CA LYS A 220 -56.07 -96.62 -11.51
C LYS A 220 -57.33 -97.27 -10.93
N HIS A 221 -57.94 -96.65 -9.92
CA HIS A 221 -59.19 -97.15 -9.35
C HIS A 221 -60.34 -97.13 -10.35
N ALA A 222 -60.44 -96.11 -11.20
CA ALA A 222 -61.43 -96.07 -12.28
C ALA A 222 -61.25 -97.26 -13.25
N HIS A 223 -60.00 -97.62 -13.59
CA HIS A 223 -59.70 -98.78 -14.42
C HIS A 223 -60.00 -100.12 -13.72
N GLU A 224 -59.78 -100.22 -12.40
CA GLU A 224 -60.19 -101.37 -11.61
C GLU A 224 -61.72 -101.52 -11.57
N ILE A 225 -62.45 -100.41 -11.40
CA ILE A 225 -63.92 -100.39 -11.48
C ILE A 225 -64.40 -100.84 -12.86
N ASP A 226 -63.78 -100.35 -13.94
CA ASP A 226 -64.12 -100.76 -15.32
C ASP A 226 -63.98 -102.29 -15.49
N LYS A 227 -62.89 -102.90 -14.99
CA LYS A 227 -62.72 -104.36 -14.98
C LYS A 227 -63.80 -105.09 -14.19
N ILE A 228 -64.18 -104.57 -13.03
CA ILE A 228 -65.27 -105.15 -12.23
C ILE A 228 -66.60 -105.04 -13.00
N THR A 229 -66.88 -103.92 -13.65
CA THR A 229 -68.10 -103.76 -14.44
C THR A 229 -68.15 -104.70 -15.66
N LEU A 230 -67.01 -104.96 -16.30
CA LEU A 230 -66.90 -105.97 -17.35
C LEU A 230 -67.16 -107.38 -16.80
N LEU A 231 -66.56 -107.72 -15.65
CA LEU A 231 -66.83 -109.00 -14.99
C LEU A 231 -68.31 -109.15 -14.62
N ILE A 232 -68.95 -108.10 -14.09
CA ILE A 232 -70.38 -108.11 -13.76
C ILE A 232 -71.21 -108.33 -15.02
N LYS A 233 -70.84 -107.71 -16.15
CA LYS A 233 -71.49 -107.93 -17.43
C LYS A 233 -71.35 -109.37 -17.89
N ASP A 234 -70.14 -109.94 -17.84
CA ASP A 234 -69.89 -111.33 -18.21
C ASP A 234 -70.70 -112.32 -17.34
N VAL A 235 -70.75 -112.07 -16.01
CA VAL A 235 -71.58 -112.86 -15.08
C VAL A 235 -73.07 -112.69 -15.38
N SER A 236 -73.51 -111.48 -15.71
CA SER A 236 -74.91 -111.21 -16.08
C SER A 236 -75.28 -111.92 -17.37
N ASP A 237 -74.40 -111.93 -18.37
CA ASP A 237 -74.58 -112.65 -19.64
C ASP A 237 -74.61 -114.17 -19.42
N GLN A 238 -73.71 -114.71 -18.57
CA GLN A 238 -73.74 -116.11 -18.14
C GLN A 238 -75.02 -116.46 -17.37
N THR A 239 -75.47 -115.59 -16.47
CA THR A 239 -76.69 -115.78 -15.68
C THR A 239 -77.92 -115.73 -16.59
N ASN A 240 -77.93 -114.83 -17.57
CA ASN A 240 -78.97 -114.76 -18.59
C ASN A 240 -79.02 -116.04 -19.44
N LEU A 241 -77.86 -116.57 -19.85
CA LEU A 241 -77.75 -117.86 -20.54
C LEU A 241 -78.23 -119.05 -19.68
N LEU A 242 -77.85 -119.08 -18.40
CA LEU A 242 -78.31 -120.11 -17.45
C LEU A 242 -79.82 -120.03 -17.23
N ALA A 243 -80.36 -118.83 -17.05
CA ALA A 243 -81.79 -118.60 -16.90
C ALA A 243 -82.55 -119.00 -18.17
N LEU A 244 -81.99 -118.70 -19.35
CA LEU A 244 -82.56 -119.12 -20.63
C LEU A 244 -82.56 -120.65 -20.78
N ASN A 245 -81.44 -121.32 -20.46
CA ASN A 245 -81.37 -122.78 -20.47
C ASN A 245 -82.34 -123.42 -19.47
N ALA A 246 -82.47 -122.84 -18.27
CA ALA A 246 -83.43 -123.30 -17.28
C ALA A 246 -84.88 -123.08 -17.76
N ALA A 247 -85.18 -121.98 -18.44
CA ALA A 247 -86.49 -121.73 -19.03
C ALA A 247 -86.81 -122.72 -20.16
N ILE A 248 -85.83 -123.06 -21.00
CA ILE A 248 -85.94 -124.11 -22.03
C ILE A 248 -86.21 -125.46 -21.37
N GLU A 249 -85.43 -125.83 -20.35
CA GLU A 249 -85.57 -127.15 -19.71
C GLU A 249 -86.86 -127.25 -18.87
N ALA A 250 -87.32 -126.16 -18.27
CA ALA A 250 -88.64 -126.07 -17.64
C ALA A 250 -89.78 -126.21 -18.67
N ALA A 251 -89.64 -125.65 -19.86
CA ALA A 251 -90.58 -125.88 -20.96
C ALA A 251 -90.53 -127.34 -21.46
N ARG A 252 -89.35 -127.99 -21.39
CA ARG A 252 -89.12 -129.37 -21.83
C ARG A 252 -89.58 -130.43 -20.83
N ALA A 253 -89.50 -130.15 -19.53
CA ALA A 253 -90.01 -131.02 -18.46
C ALA A 253 -91.54 -130.89 -18.26
N GLY A 254 -92.19 -130.00 -19.02
CA GLY A 254 -93.63 -129.80 -19.06
C GLY A 254 -94.36 -130.58 -20.16
N GLU A 255 -93.65 -131.41 -20.95
CA GLU A 255 -94.22 -132.37 -21.92
C GLU A 255 -94.13 -133.82 -21.43
#